data_AF-A0A522UWW2-F1
#
_entry.id   AF-A0A522UWW2-F1
#
_cell.length_a   1.000
_cell.length_b   1.000
_cell.length_c   1.000
_cell.angle_alpha   90.00
_cell.angle_beta   90.00
_cell.angle_gamma   90.00
#
_symmetry.space_group_name_H-M   'P 1'
#
loop_
_entity.id
_entity.type
_entity.pdbx_description
1 polymer ?
#
loop_
_entity_poly.entity_id
_entity_poly.type
_entity_poly.pdbx_seq_one_letter_code
_entity_poly.pdbx_strand_id
1 'polypeptide(L)' 'MKLIIKTVAKPGSTRVNKTGAWRSFMPVFDHKLCNKCGICAMYCPEGVVNKLENGFFEP' A
#
# COMPACT_ATOMS: atom_id res chain seq x y z
N MET A 1 -19.64 -4.72 12.52
CA MET A 1 -19.26 -5.91 13.31
C MET A 1 -18.28 -5.49 14.41
N LYS A 2 -18.64 -5.53 15.69
CA LYS A 2 -17.75 -5.11 16.80
C LYS A 2 -17.12 -6.38 17.40
N LEU A 3 -15.96 -6.79 16.87
CA LEU A 3 -15.19 -7.90 17.40
C LEU A 3 -14.50 -7.44 18.70
N ILE A 4 -15.15 -7.68 19.86
CA ILE A 4 -14.58 -7.39 21.18
C ILE A 4 -13.78 -8.61 21.66
N ILE A 5 -12.70 -8.94 20.96
CA ILE A 5 -11.69 -9.89 21.42
C ILE A 5 -10.65 -9.11 22.25
N LYS A 6 -10.20 -9.67 23.38
CA LYS A 6 -9.17 -9.10 24.29
C LYS A 6 -7.83 -8.93 23.56
N THR A 7 -7.77 -7.95 22.68
CA THR A 7 -6.64 -7.62 21.81
C THR A 7 -5.93 -6.41 22.39
N VAL A 8 -4.60 -6.37 22.26
CA VAL A 8 -3.77 -5.26 22.76
C VAL A 8 -4.16 -3.93 22.14
N ALA A 9 -4.66 -3.94 20.90
CA ALA A 9 -5.13 -2.77 20.19
C ALA A 9 -6.53 -2.99 19.59
N LYS A 10 -7.29 -1.91 19.44
CA LYS A 10 -8.63 -1.95 18.81
C LYS A 10 -8.50 -2.46 17.35
N PRO A 11 -9.42 -3.31 16.86
CA PRO A 11 -9.44 -3.72 15.46
C PRO A 11 -9.43 -2.52 14.51
N GLY A 12 -8.64 -2.60 13.43
CA GLY A 12 -8.53 -1.53 12.44
C GLY A 12 -7.75 -0.30 12.88
N SER A 13 -7.18 -0.30 14.10
CA SER A 13 -6.36 0.82 14.59
C SER A 13 -5.12 1.10 13.74
N THR A 14 -4.62 0.15 12.95
CA THR A 14 -3.50 0.38 12.02
C THR A 14 -3.75 1.56 11.07
N ARG A 15 -5.02 1.87 10.74
CA ARG A 15 -5.36 3.01 9.86
C ARG A 15 -4.96 4.37 10.42
N VAL A 16 -4.80 4.50 11.75
CA VAL A 16 -4.33 5.76 12.36
C VAL A 16 -2.81 5.87 12.39
N ASN A 17 -2.09 4.75 12.22
CA ASN A 17 -0.63 4.72 12.25
C ASN A 17 -0.09 5.13 10.87
N LYS A 18 0.44 6.35 10.76
CA LYS A 18 1.06 6.85 9.53
C LYS A 18 2.49 6.31 9.40
N THR A 19 2.74 5.44 8.42
CA THR A 19 4.04 4.75 8.21
C THR A 19 4.97 5.45 7.23
N GLY A 20 4.54 6.53 6.56
CA GLY A 20 5.31 7.19 5.51
C GLY A 20 6.69 7.73 5.93
N ALA A 21 6.89 8.03 7.21
CA ALA A 21 8.16 8.51 7.75
C ALA A 21 9.23 7.41 7.93
N TRP A 22 8.87 6.13 7.85
CA TRP A 22 9.81 5.02 8.08
C TRP A 22 10.75 4.78 6.90
N ARG A 23 10.43 5.37 5.75
CA ARG A 23 11.16 5.15 4.50
C ARG A 23 12.57 5.74 4.58
N SER A 24 13.57 4.96 4.18
CA SER A 24 14.90 5.51 3.80
C SER A 24 14.97 5.81 2.30
N PHE A 25 14.19 5.09 1.49
CA PHE A 25 14.12 5.22 0.04
C PHE A 25 12.65 5.16 -0.43
N MET A 26 12.37 5.72 -1.60
CA MET A 26 11.05 5.60 -2.26
C MET A 26 11.23 4.99 -3.65
N PRO A 27 10.39 3.99 -4.03
CA PRO A 27 10.41 3.44 -5.39
C PRO A 27 10.07 4.52 -6.41
N VAL A 28 10.78 4.52 -7.55
CA VAL A 28 10.53 5.39 -8.69
C VAL A 28 9.82 4.59 -9.77
N PHE A 29 8.71 5.12 -10.26
CA PHE A 29 7.88 4.48 -11.29
C PHE A 29 8.22 5.07 -12.65
N ASP A 30 8.99 4.34 -13.46
CA ASP A 30 9.29 4.71 -14.85
C ASP A 30 8.28 4.07 -15.80
N HIS A 31 7.32 4.87 -16.26
CA HIS A 31 6.27 4.43 -17.18
C HIS A 31 6.76 4.08 -18.58
N LYS A 32 7.99 4.45 -18.96
CA LYS A 32 8.59 4.03 -20.24
C LYS A 32 9.00 2.56 -20.22
N LEU A 33 9.35 2.04 -19.04
CA LEU A 33 9.78 0.65 -18.83
C LEU A 33 8.64 -0.25 -18.32
N CYS A 34 7.58 0.34 -17.77
CA CYS A 34 6.46 -0.38 -17.19
C CYS A 34 5.62 -1.12 -18.25
N ASN A 35 5.47 -2.42 -18.08
CA ASN A 35 4.61 -3.28 -18.91
C ASN A 35 3.20 -3.51 -18.33
N LYS A 36 2.82 -2.75 -17.29
CA LYS A 36 1.50 -2.80 -16.64
C LYS A 36 1.11 -4.16 -16.05
N CYS A 37 2.08 -4.97 -15.63
CA CYS A 37 1.84 -6.30 -15.05
C CYS A 37 1.12 -6.30 -13.69
N GLY A 38 1.17 -5.20 -12.93
CA GLY A 38 0.53 -5.09 -11.61
C GLY A 38 1.23 -5.83 -10.46
N ILE A 39 2.40 -6.42 -10.70
CA ILE A 39 3.20 -7.11 -9.67
C ILE A 39 3.54 -6.17 -8.51
N CYS A 40 3.85 -4.90 -8.79
CA CYS A 40 4.10 -3.89 -7.76
C CYS A 40 2.91 -3.68 -6.81
N ALA A 41 1.67 -3.75 -7.31
CA ALA A 41 0.48 -3.66 -6.48
C ALA A 41 0.22 -4.95 -5.69
N MET A 42 0.42 -6.13 -6.32
CA MET A 42 0.22 -7.41 -5.64
C MET A 42 1.19 -7.67 -4.50
N TYR A 43 2.46 -7.28 -4.66
CA TYR A 43 3.50 -7.53 -3.66
C TYR A 43 3.67 -6.39 -2.65
N CYS A 44 2.95 -5.28 -2.80
CA CYS A 44 3.06 -4.18 -1.84
C CYS A 44 2.52 -4.63 -0.47
N PRO A 45 3.35 -4.73 0.58
CA PRO A 45 2.90 -5.22 1.89
C PRO A 45 1.94 -4.26 2.58
N GLU A 46 2.07 -2.96 2.28
CA GLU A 46 1.23 -1.89 2.81
C GLU A 46 0.00 -1.63 1.92
N GLY A 47 -0.10 -2.26 0.74
CA GLY A 47 -1.21 -2.08 -0.19
C GLY A 47 -1.36 -0.64 -0.71
N VAL A 48 -0.27 0.13 -0.78
CA VAL A 48 -0.34 1.56 -1.16
C VAL A 48 -0.36 1.78 -2.68
N VAL A 49 0.01 0.79 -3.50
CA VAL A 49 0.08 0.96 -4.96
C VAL A 49 -1.28 0.70 -5.61
N ASN A 50 -1.80 1.71 -6.31
CA ASN A 50 -3.11 1.72 -6.94
C ASN A 50 -3.02 1.64 -8.47
N LYS A 51 -4.02 1.02 -9.11
CA LYS A 51 -4.17 1.01 -10.57
C LYS A 51 -4.88 2.28 -11.02
N LEU A 52 -4.25 3.02 -11.92
CA LEU A 52 -4.80 4.22 -12.54
C LEU A 52 -5.68 3.88 -13.75
N GLU A 53 -6.48 4.84 -14.21
CA GLU A 53 -7.36 4.69 -15.39
C GLU A 53 -6.58 4.39 -16.68
N ASN A 54 -5.37 4.92 -16.80
CA ASN A 54 -4.45 4.67 -17.93
C ASN A 54 -3.77 3.28 -17.89
N GLY A 55 -4.06 2.47 -16.87
CA GLY A 55 -3.53 1.13 -16.65
C GLY A 55 -2.12 1.08 -16.04
N PHE A 56 -1.51 2.23 -15.72
CA PHE A 56 -0.29 2.28 -14.93
C PHE A 56 -0.59 2.13 -13.42
N PHE A 57 0.48 1.99 -12.64
CA PHE A 57 0.42 1.78 -11.19
C PHE A 57 1.25 2.85 -10.50
N GLU A 58 0.70 3.47 -9.46
CA GLU A 58 1.37 4.48 -8.65
C GLU A 58 0.92 4.38 -7.18
N PRO A 59 1.75 4.79 -6.20
CA PRO A 59 1.37 4.86 -4.79
C PRO A 59 0.25 5.89 -4.51
#